data_AF-A0A806U2N8-F1
#
_entry.id   AF-A0A806U2N8-F1
#
_cell.length_a   1.000
_cell.length_b   1.000
_cell.length_c   1.000
_cell.angle_alpha   90.00
_cell.angle_beta   90.00
_cell.angle_gamma   90.00
#
_symmetry.space_group_name_H-M   'P 1'
#
loop_
_entity.id
_entity.type
_entity.pdbx_description
1 polymer ?
#
loop_
_entity_poly.entity_id
_entity_poly.type
_entity_poly.pdbx_seq_one_letter_code
_entity_poly.pdbx_strand_id
1 'polypeptide(L)'
;MEHLLEILEDLDGFANSVLSSITTRIVQLVDIDPFDYESGNKWDEYFAPGGNVTIIQLAGYDQDETKKLMAEFILWDLWYYTQNGTKDKPIPVILDEAQNLDFSDGSPSAKILREGRKFGWSAWFATQTFNNFSREELSILDNAGTKVYFNPAESEVRVLASRIGNATPEELRMLQKGHCLVLGQFNQEDQTLSNPRYHVVKVPAMSTR
;
A
#
# COMPACT_ATOMS: atom_id res chain seq x y z
N MET A 1 5.43 -22.09 16.04
CA MET A 1 5.06 -20.87 16.80
C MET A 1 4.69 -21.09 18.28
N GLU A 2 4.34 -22.31 18.72
CA GLU A 2 3.86 -22.59 20.10
C GLU A 2 4.82 -22.15 21.23
N HIS A 3 6.13 -22.31 21.06
CA HIS A 3 7.13 -21.83 22.03
C HIS A 3 7.06 -20.32 22.32
N LEU A 4 6.46 -19.51 21.44
CA LEU A 4 6.26 -18.08 21.68
C LEU A 4 5.29 -17.84 22.85
N LEU A 5 4.24 -18.66 22.98
CA LEU A 5 3.27 -18.53 24.07
C LEU A 5 3.90 -18.93 25.41
N GLU A 6 4.70 -20.01 25.42
CA GLU A 6 5.46 -20.43 26.61
C GLU A 6 6.40 -19.32 27.08
N ILE A 7 7.15 -18.70 26.16
CA ILE A 7 8.04 -17.58 26.49
C ILE A 7 7.24 -16.40 27.08
N LEU A 8 6.05 -16.10 26.55
CA LEU A 8 5.22 -15.00 27.05
C LEU A 8 4.66 -15.27 28.45
N GLU A 9 4.35 -16.52 28.78
CA GLU A 9 3.88 -16.93 30.11
C GLU A 9 4.99 -16.87 31.17
N ASP A 10 6.23 -17.15 30.76
CA ASP A 10 7.42 -17.15 31.64
C ASP A 10 8.06 -15.75 31.79
N LEU A 11 7.51 -14.70 31.16
CA LEU A 11 8.04 -13.34 31.27
C LEU A 11 7.78 -12.73 32.65
N ASP A 12 8.83 -12.67 33.47
CA ASP A 12 8.82 -11.95 34.74
C ASP A 12 9.01 -10.42 34.56
N GLY A 13 8.45 -9.65 35.50
CA GLY A 13 8.67 -8.20 35.59
C GLY A 13 7.63 -7.31 34.87
N PHE A 14 6.61 -7.92 34.25
CA PHE A 14 5.46 -7.21 33.67
C PHE A 14 4.18 -7.48 34.45
N ALA A 15 3.22 -6.56 34.38
CA ALA A 15 1.92 -6.78 35.00
C ALA A 15 1.14 -7.87 34.25
N ASN A 16 0.49 -8.78 34.98
CA ASN A 16 -0.30 -9.88 34.40
C ASN A 16 -1.36 -9.42 33.39
N SER A 17 -1.93 -8.23 33.57
CA SER A 17 -2.90 -7.65 32.63
C SER A 17 -2.28 -7.31 31.28
N VAL A 18 -1.01 -6.91 31.24
CA VAL A 18 -0.26 -6.62 30.01
C VAL A 18 0.04 -7.92 29.29
N LEU A 19 0.57 -8.93 30.00
CA LEU A 19 0.88 -10.25 29.42
C LEU A 19 -0.39 -10.88 28.83
N SER A 20 -1.49 -10.91 29.59
CA SER A 20 -2.77 -11.45 29.10
C SER A 20 -3.30 -10.73 27.85
N SER A 21 -3.15 -9.40 27.76
CA SER A 21 -3.54 -8.62 26.58
C SER A 21 -2.69 -8.97 25.35
N ILE A 22 -1.37 -9.12 25.53
CA ILE A 22 -0.45 -9.52 24.46
C ILE A 22 -0.75 -10.95 24.00
N THR A 23 -0.85 -11.89 24.95
CA THR A 23 -1.15 -13.30 24.67
C THR A 23 -2.45 -13.44 23.88
N THR A 24 -3.51 -12.74 24.26
CA THR A 24 -4.81 -12.80 23.54
C THR A 24 -4.68 -12.35 22.08
N ARG A 25 -3.80 -11.39 21.78
CA ARG A 25 -3.57 -10.91 20.40
C ARG A 25 -2.65 -11.83 19.60
N ILE A 26 -1.65 -12.42 20.25
CA ILE A 26 -0.65 -13.28 19.59
C ILE A 26 -1.18 -14.70 19.38
N VAL A 27 -2.03 -15.21 20.28
CA VAL A 27 -2.66 -16.54 20.17
C VAL A 27 -3.28 -16.75 18.79
N GLN A 28 -4.01 -15.76 18.27
CA GLN A 28 -4.64 -15.88 16.95
C GLN A 28 -3.61 -16.07 15.83
N LEU A 29 -2.45 -15.40 15.91
CA LEU A 29 -1.37 -15.58 14.94
C LEU A 29 -0.66 -16.93 15.11
N VAL A 30 -0.47 -17.37 16.36
CA VAL A 30 0.15 -18.67 16.69
C VAL A 30 -0.73 -19.83 16.20
N ASP A 31 -2.04 -19.75 16.43
CA ASP A 31 -3.01 -20.78 16.02
C ASP A 31 -3.12 -20.88 14.50
N ILE A 32 -3.07 -19.73 13.81
CA ILE A 32 -3.15 -19.66 12.35
C ILE A 32 -1.85 -20.10 11.68
N ASP A 33 -0.70 -19.88 12.34
CA ASP A 33 0.68 -20.11 11.88
C ASP A 33 0.86 -19.91 10.36
N PRO A 34 0.83 -18.65 9.87
CA PRO A 34 0.85 -18.38 8.43
C PRO A 34 2.24 -18.53 7.80
N PHE A 35 3.24 -19.03 8.55
CA PHE A 35 4.63 -19.05 8.13
C PHE A 35 5.04 -20.41 7.57
N ASP A 36 5.84 -20.36 6.51
CA ASP A 36 6.58 -21.53 6.02
C ASP A 36 8.01 -21.49 6.62
N TYR A 37 8.42 -22.59 7.21
CA TYR A 37 9.72 -22.76 7.87
C TYR A 37 10.76 -23.51 7.02
N GLU A 38 10.34 -24.09 5.89
CA GLU A 38 11.19 -24.90 5.03
C GLU A 38 11.59 -24.17 3.75
N SER A 39 10.74 -23.26 3.25
CA SER A 39 11.03 -22.51 2.03
C SER A 39 12.03 -21.38 2.24
N GLY A 40 12.94 -21.22 1.27
CA GLY A 40 13.77 -20.01 1.14
C GLY A 40 13.01 -18.82 0.56
N ASN A 41 13.61 -17.63 0.63
CA ASN A 41 13.09 -16.42 0.00
C ASN A 41 13.04 -16.57 -1.53
N LYS A 42 11.89 -16.22 -2.14
CA LYS A 42 11.62 -16.35 -3.59
C LYS A 42 11.40 -15.03 -4.31
N TRP A 43 11.73 -13.87 -3.72
CA TRP A 43 11.50 -12.57 -4.37
C TRP A 43 12.19 -12.46 -5.73
N ASP A 44 13.42 -12.97 -5.87
CA ASP A 44 14.13 -13.00 -7.15
C ASP A 44 13.36 -13.76 -8.23
N GLU A 45 12.64 -14.83 -7.88
CA GLU A 45 11.80 -15.60 -8.79
C GLU A 45 10.53 -14.83 -9.16
N TYR A 46 9.88 -14.18 -8.18
CA TYR A 46 8.65 -13.41 -8.41
C TYR A 46 8.89 -12.17 -9.28
N PHE A 47 10.06 -11.54 -9.18
CA PHE A 47 10.44 -10.39 -10.01
C PHE A 47 11.32 -10.79 -11.20
N ALA A 48 11.49 -12.08 -11.47
CA ALA A 48 12.25 -12.55 -12.62
C ALA A 48 11.63 -12.05 -13.94
N PRO A 49 12.45 -11.75 -14.95
CA PRO A 49 11.94 -11.43 -16.29
C PRO A 49 11.04 -12.55 -16.82
N GLY A 50 9.94 -12.19 -17.47
CA GLY A 50 8.97 -13.16 -17.99
C GLY A 50 7.54 -12.64 -18.02
N GLY A 51 7.25 -11.54 -17.31
CA GLY A 51 5.94 -10.89 -17.33
C GLY A 51 4.87 -11.65 -16.53
N ASN A 52 5.29 -12.51 -15.61
CA ASN A 52 4.37 -13.18 -14.69
C ASN A 52 3.76 -12.15 -13.74
N VAL A 53 2.47 -12.33 -13.44
CA VAL A 53 1.76 -11.54 -12.42
C VAL A 53 1.52 -12.44 -11.22
N THR A 54 2.20 -12.14 -10.12
CA THR A 54 2.02 -12.85 -8.85
C THR A 54 0.91 -12.16 -8.06
N ILE A 55 -0.12 -12.92 -7.68
CA ILE A 55 -1.22 -12.43 -6.84
C ILE A 55 -1.08 -13.09 -5.47
N ILE A 56 -0.88 -12.28 -4.43
CA ILE A 56 -0.92 -12.73 -3.04
C ILE A 56 -2.35 -12.56 -2.55
N GLN A 57 -3.05 -13.67 -2.32
CA GLN A 57 -4.42 -13.67 -1.88
C GLN A 57 -4.51 -14.09 -0.41
N LEU A 58 -4.97 -13.17 0.44
CA LEU A 58 -5.23 -13.44 1.87
C LEU A 58 -6.70 -13.85 2.13
N ALA A 59 -7.38 -14.38 1.10
CA ALA A 59 -8.71 -14.93 1.26
C ALA A 59 -8.62 -16.29 1.97
N GLY A 60 -9.47 -16.51 2.97
CA GLY A 60 -9.44 -17.70 3.82
C GLY A 60 -9.04 -17.41 5.27
N TYR A 61 -8.49 -16.22 5.54
CA TYR A 61 -8.39 -15.71 6.90
C TYR A 61 -9.69 -14.96 7.25
N ASP A 62 -10.36 -15.34 8.33
CA ASP A 62 -11.65 -14.75 8.68
C ASP A 62 -11.52 -13.38 9.37
N GLN A 63 -10.35 -13.11 9.97
CA GLN A 63 -10.09 -11.89 10.73
C GLN A 63 -9.33 -10.87 9.88
N ASP A 64 -9.89 -9.66 9.79
CA ASP A 64 -9.28 -8.58 9.02
C ASP A 64 -7.97 -8.09 9.65
N GLU A 65 -7.86 -8.15 10.97
CA GLU A 65 -6.62 -7.86 11.71
C GLU A 65 -5.48 -8.80 11.29
N THR A 66 -5.75 -10.09 11.11
CA THR A 66 -4.74 -11.06 10.66
C THR A 66 -4.29 -10.75 9.23
N LYS A 67 -5.23 -10.43 8.32
CA LYS A 67 -4.90 -10.03 6.94
C LYS A 67 -4.01 -8.79 6.92
N LYS A 68 -4.34 -7.77 7.71
CA LYS A 68 -3.54 -6.55 7.85
C LYS A 68 -2.14 -6.88 8.32
N LEU A 69 -2.02 -7.69 9.38
CA LEU A 69 -0.73 -8.08 9.93
C LEU A 69 0.13 -8.86 8.92
N MET A 70 -0.45 -9.81 8.20
CA MET A 70 0.27 -10.57 7.16
C MET A 70 0.71 -9.66 6.00
N ALA A 71 -0.15 -8.76 5.55
CA ALA A 71 0.21 -7.78 4.52
C ALA A 71 1.38 -6.90 4.97
N GLU A 72 1.38 -6.43 6.22
CA GLU A 72 2.48 -5.67 6.80
C GLU A 72 3.78 -6.48 6.89
N PHE A 73 3.74 -7.76 7.29
CA PHE A 73 4.93 -8.61 7.29
C PHE A 73 5.51 -8.80 5.89
N ILE A 74 4.66 -9.05 4.90
CA ILE A 74 5.07 -9.19 3.50
C ILE A 74 5.71 -7.89 3.01
N LEU A 75 5.11 -6.74 3.34
CA LEU A 75 5.64 -5.43 2.97
C LEU A 75 7.00 -5.14 3.61
N TRP A 76 7.19 -5.48 4.88
CA TRP A 76 8.47 -5.35 5.55
C TRP A 76 9.54 -6.25 4.94
N ASP A 77 9.23 -7.52 4.73
CA ASP A 77 10.17 -8.46 4.11
C ASP A 77 10.57 -8.01 2.70
N LEU A 78 9.59 -7.60 1.89
CA LEU A 78 9.83 -7.07 0.56
C LEU A 78 10.65 -5.78 0.59
N TRP A 79 10.34 -4.85 1.50
CA TRP A 79 11.14 -3.63 1.70
C TRP A 79 12.61 -3.96 1.96
N TYR A 80 12.89 -4.87 2.88
CA TYR A 80 14.27 -5.27 3.20
C TYR A 80 14.96 -5.99 2.05
N TYR A 81 14.25 -6.87 1.33
CA TYR A 81 14.77 -7.48 0.11
C TYR A 81 15.23 -6.41 -0.91
N THR A 82 14.42 -5.35 -1.12
CA THR A 82 14.77 -4.28 -2.07
C THR A 82 15.94 -3.39 -1.64
N GLN A 83 16.36 -3.40 -0.37
CA GLN A 83 17.46 -2.55 0.11
C GLN A 83 18.80 -2.83 -0.59
N ASN A 84 18.98 -4.06 -1.09
CA ASN A 84 20.15 -4.46 -1.87
C ASN A 84 19.99 -4.17 -3.38
N GLY A 85 18.83 -3.66 -3.79
CA GLY A 85 18.48 -3.33 -5.17
C GLY A 85 18.96 -1.95 -5.62
N THR A 86 18.64 -1.60 -6.87
CA THR A 86 18.91 -0.27 -7.44
C THR A 86 17.69 0.21 -8.23
N LYS A 87 17.60 1.52 -8.47
CA LYS A 87 16.57 2.14 -9.32
C LYS A 87 16.43 1.52 -10.73
N ASP A 88 17.46 0.83 -11.21
CA ASP A 88 17.52 0.23 -12.55
C ASP A 88 16.91 -1.18 -12.59
N LYS A 89 16.52 -1.72 -11.42
CA LYS A 89 15.78 -2.97 -11.28
C LYS A 89 14.37 -2.66 -10.73
N PRO A 90 13.38 -2.44 -11.60
CA PRO A 90 12.06 -2.04 -11.16
C PRO A 90 11.36 -3.16 -10.38
N ILE A 91 10.75 -2.81 -9.25
CA ILE A 91 9.96 -3.67 -8.37
C ILE A 91 8.51 -3.16 -8.40
N PRO A 92 7.69 -3.61 -9.36
CA PRO A 92 6.30 -3.20 -9.48
C PRO A 92 5.45 -3.89 -8.41
N VAL A 93 4.73 -3.11 -7.61
CA VAL A 93 3.88 -3.64 -6.52
C VAL A 93 2.56 -2.89 -6.50
N ILE A 94 1.45 -3.61 -6.44
CA ILE A 94 0.11 -3.05 -6.31
C ILE A 94 -0.44 -3.46 -4.95
N LEU A 95 -0.81 -2.47 -4.15
CA LEU A 95 -1.36 -2.62 -2.81
C LEU A 95 -2.81 -2.17 -2.86
N ASP A 96 -3.70 -3.16 -2.91
CA ASP A 96 -5.14 -2.93 -2.85
C ASP A 96 -5.60 -2.75 -1.40
N GLU A 97 -6.73 -2.06 -1.22
CA GLU A 97 -7.27 -1.72 0.10
C GLU A 97 -6.22 -1.06 1.02
N ALA A 98 -5.38 -0.21 0.45
CA ALA A 98 -4.22 0.38 1.08
C ALA A 98 -4.56 1.13 2.37
N GLN A 99 -5.78 1.63 2.55
CA GLN A 99 -6.22 2.25 3.81
C GLN A 99 -6.17 1.32 5.04
N ASN A 100 -5.94 0.03 4.83
CA ASN A 100 -5.73 -0.95 5.89
C ASN A 100 -4.25 -1.11 6.30
N LEU A 101 -3.32 -0.54 5.56
CA LEU A 101 -1.88 -0.56 5.84
C LEU A 101 -1.49 0.60 6.76
N ASP A 102 -0.34 0.48 7.42
CA ASP A 102 0.24 1.54 8.22
C ASP A 102 0.95 2.56 7.33
N PHE A 103 0.61 3.84 7.50
CA PHE A 103 1.28 4.99 6.87
C PHE A 103 1.93 5.89 7.90
N SER A 104 2.01 5.48 9.16
CA SER A 104 2.73 6.23 10.18
C SER A 104 4.20 6.40 9.81
N ASP A 105 4.86 7.38 10.43
CA ASP A 105 6.27 7.63 10.16
C ASP A 105 7.12 6.41 10.53
N GLY A 106 7.94 5.93 9.58
CA GLY A 106 8.75 4.73 9.76
C GLY A 106 8.10 3.41 9.33
N SER A 107 6.81 3.41 9.01
CA SER A 107 6.08 2.27 8.39
C SER A 107 6.68 1.88 7.03
N PRO A 108 6.46 0.64 6.55
CA PRO A 108 7.00 0.21 5.26
C PRO A 108 6.39 1.03 4.12
N SER A 109 5.08 1.33 4.17
CA SER A 109 4.39 2.19 3.19
C SER A 109 5.02 3.59 3.13
N ALA A 110 5.31 4.20 4.28
CA ALA A 110 5.96 5.51 4.34
C ALA A 110 7.38 5.50 3.77
N LYS A 111 8.17 4.46 4.05
CA LYS A 111 9.51 4.28 3.48
C LYS A 111 9.45 4.11 1.96
N ILE A 112 8.56 3.25 1.47
CA ILE A 112 8.35 3.04 0.03
C ILE A 112 8.02 4.36 -0.68
N LEU A 113 7.08 5.13 -0.14
CA LEU A 113 6.64 6.40 -0.73
C LEU A 113 7.73 7.48 -0.74
N ARG A 114 8.61 7.52 0.28
CA ARG A 114 9.65 8.56 0.40
C ARG A 114 10.95 8.22 -0.29
N GLU A 115 11.38 6.96 -0.23
CA GLU A 115 12.71 6.54 -0.67
C GLU A 115 12.73 5.30 -1.56
N GLY A 116 11.58 4.62 -1.75
CA GLY A 116 11.49 3.42 -2.58
C GLY A 116 12.01 3.59 -4.00
N ARG A 117 11.91 4.80 -4.58
CA ARG A 117 12.46 5.11 -5.92
C ARG A 117 13.95 4.78 -6.03
N LYS A 118 14.74 4.96 -4.96
CA LYS A 118 16.19 4.66 -4.95
C LYS A 118 16.45 3.15 -5.14
N PHE A 119 15.52 2.34 -4.67
CA PHE A 119 15.59 0.88 -4.61
C PHE A 119 14.75 0.20 -5.70
N GLY A 120 14.25 0.97 -6.68
CA GLY A 120 13.51 0.43 -7.83
C GLY A 120 12.00 0.29 -7.64
N TRP A 121 11.44 0.71 -6.50
CA TRP A 121 9.99 0.59 -6.28
C TRP A 121 9.17 1.36 -7.31
N SER A 122 8.15 0.67 -7.85
CA SER A 122 7.05 1.23 -8.62
C SER A 122 5.74 0.79 -7.96
N ALA A 123 5.39 1.45 -6.85
CA ALA A 123 4.25 1.08 -6.02
C ALA A 123 2.96 1.80 -6.42
N TRP A 124 1.84 1.07 -6.42
CA TRP A 124 0.48 1.60 -6.55
C TRP A 124 -0.26 1.35 -5.26
N PHE A 125 -0.75 2.40 -4.62
CA PHE A 125 -1.59 2.31 -3.42
C PHE A 125 -3.03 2.63 -3.82
N ALA A 126 -3.90 1.62 -3.83
CA ALA A 126 -5.31 1.77 -4.16
C ALA A 126 -6.13 1.79 -2.87
N THR A 127 -7.00 2.79 -2.73
CA THR A 127 -7.91 2.94 -1.58
C THR A 127 -9.29 3.39 -2.05
N GLN A 128 -10.32 2.95 -1.34
CA GLN A 128 -11.70 3.37 -1.58
C GLN A 128 -12.07 4.69 -0.88
N THR A 129 -11.33 5.06 0.18
CA THR A 129 -11.66 6.20 1.05
C THR A 129 -10.39 6.84 1.60
N PHE A 130 -10.35 8.17 1.60
CA PHE A 130 -9.33 8.98 2.24
C PHE A 130 -9.69 9.32 3.69
N ASN A 131 -10.94 9.09 4.12
CA ASN A 131 -11.38 9.39 5.49
C ASN A 131 -10.68 8.57 6.58
N ASN A 132 -10.07 7.44 6.23
CA ASN A 132 -9.38 6.56 7.19
C ASN A 132 -7.96 7.01 7.49
N PHE A 133 -7.43 8.00 6.77
CA PHE A 133 -6.08 8.50 6.97
C PHE A 133 -6.10 9.78 7.81
N SER A 134 -5.16 9.87 8.76
CA SER A 134 -4.82 11.10 9.44
C SER A 134 -4.21 12.13 8.47
N ARG A 135 -4.08 13.39 8.91
CA ARG A 135 -3.48 14.44 8.07
C ARG A 135 -2.02 14.13 7.74
N GLU A 136 -1.32 13.52 8.68
CA GLU A 136 0.07 13.10 8.59
C GLU A 136 0.24 11.97 7.57
N GLU A 137 -0.63 10.96 7.61
CA GLU A 137 -0.62 9.85 6.64
C GLU A 137 -0.99 10.30 5.24
N LEU A 138 -1.96 11.21 5.12
CA LEU A 138 -2.29 11.80 3.82
C LEU A 138 -1.11 12.60 3.22
N SER A 139 -0.29 13.26 4.05
CA SER A 139 0.95 13.93 3.62
C SER A 139 1.98 12.92 3.10
N ILE A 140 1.98 11.70 3.64
CA ILE A 140 2.84 10.63 3.14
C ILE A 140 2.36 10.17 1.75
N LEU A 141 1.06 9.99 1.54
CA LEU A 141 0.47 9.71 0.22
C LEU A 141 0.77 10.81 -0.80
N ASP A 142 0.98 12.06 -0.37
CA ASP A 142 1.34 13.15 -1.28
C ASP A 142 2.69 12.93 -1.99
N ASN A 143 3.57 12.07 -1.46
CA ASN A 143 4.82 11.67 -2.11
C ASN A 143 4.61 10.81 -3.37
N ALA A 144 3.40 10.28 -3.59
CA ALA A 144 3.08 9.59 -4.84
C ALA A 144 3.22 10.55 -6.04
N GLY A 145 4.12 10.22 -6.96
CA GLY A 145 4.42 11.05 -8.13
C GLY A 145 3.28 11.12 -9.16
N THR A 146 2.33 10.19 -9.11
CA THR A 146 1.09 10.21 -9.90
C THR A 146 -0.07 9.82 -9.01
N LYS A 147 -1.19 10.52 -9.13
CA LYS A 147 -2.42 10.27 -8.37
C LYS A 147 -3.58 10.15 -9.34
N VAL A 148 -4.42 9.14 -9.15
CA VAL A 148 -5.59 8.88 -9.98
C VAL A 148 -6.81 8.92 -9.08
N TYR A 149 -7.70 9.88 -9.32
CA TYR A 149 -8.93 10.07 -8.57
C TYR A 149 -10.11 9.64 -9.43
N PHE A 150 -10.85 8.65 -8.95
CA PHE A 150 -12.16 8.30 -9.49
C PHE A 150 -13.23 9.16 -8.81
N ASN A 151 -14.50 8.96 -9.19
CA ASN A 151 -15.64 9.65 -8.57
C ASN A 151 -15.66 9.44 -7.05
N PRO A 152 -15.32 10.47 -6.24
CA PRO A 152 -15.18 10.31 -4.80
C PRO A 152 -16.52 10.43 -4.07
N ALA A 153 -16.57 10.02 -2.80
CA ALA A 153 -17.74 10.28 -1.97
C ALA A 153 -17.92 11.79 -1.71
N GLU A 154 -19.17 12.26 -1.57
CA GLU A 154 -19.45 13.70 -1.36
C GLU A 154 -18.75 14.27 -0.11
N SER A 155 -18.54 13.45 0.92
CA SER A 155 -17.80 13.83 2.13
C SER A 155 -16.32 14.18 1.86
N GLU A 156 -15.75 13.67 0.77
CA GLU A 156 -14.32 13.75 0.46
C GLU A 156 -14.00 14.78 -0.64
N VAL A 157 -14.99 15.14 -1.46
CA VAL A 157 -14.84 16.04 -2.61
C VAL A 157 -14.04 17.30 -2.27
N ARG A 158 -14.36 17.97 -1.15
CA ARG A 158 -13.68 19.21 -0.74
C ARG A 158 -12.22 18.97 -0.34
N VAL A 159 -11.94 17.88 0.36
CA VAL A 159 -10.57 17.54 0.79
C VAL A 159 -9.72 17.19 -0.43
N LEU A 160 -10.26 16.42 -1.36
CA LEU A 160 -9.58 16.03 -2.58
C LEU A 160 -9.33 17.21 -3.51
N ALA A 161 -10.34 18.06 -3.73
CA ALA A 161 -10.17 19.28 -4.53
C ALA A 161 -9.05 20.18 -3.97
N SER A 162 -9.03 20.38 -2.64
CA SER A 162 -7.96 21.15 -1.98
C SER A 162 -6.58 20.52 -2.13
N ARG A 163 -6.47 19.18 -2.13
CA ARG A 163 -5.20 18.47 -2.31
C ARG A 163 -4.69 18.50 -3.74
N ILE A 164 -5.61 18.43 -4.72
CA ILE A 164 -5.27 18.61 -6.13
C ILE A 164 -4.89 20.08 -6.42
N GLY A 165 -5.40 21.01 -5.61
CA GLY A 165 -5.06 22.44 -5.59
C GLY A 165 -5.76 23.24 -6.69
N ASN A 166 -5.68 22.76 -7.93
CA ASN A 166 -6.24 23.45 -9.10
C ASN A 166 -7.56 22.84 -9.60
N ALA A 167 -8.08 21.82 -8.93
CA ALA A 167 -9.36 21.19 -9.30
C ALA A 167 -10.49 21.76 -8.44
N THR A 168 -11.65 21.93 -9.06
CA THR A 168 -12.88 22.34 -8.40
C THR A 168 -13.64 21.12 -7.84
N PRO A 169 -14.38 21.28 -6.74
CA PRO A 169 -15.34 20.27 -6.27
C PRO A 169 -16.28 19.78 -7.38
N GLU A 170 -16.73 20.68 -8.25
CA GLU A 170 -17.65 20.40 -9.35
C GLU A 170 -17.03 19.47 -10.39
N GLU A 171 -15.75 19.65 -10.76
CA GLU A 171 -15.04 18.74 -11.66
C GLU A 171 -14.98 17.31 -11.14
N LEU A 172 -14.75 17.14 -9.83
CA LEU A 172 -14.73 15.82 -9.20
C LEU A 172 -16.12 15.17 -9.19
N ARG A 173 -17.19 15.95 -8.92
CA ARG A 173 -18.58 15.46 -8.96
C ARG A 173 -19.05 15.07 -10.36
N MET A 174 -18.46 15.65 -11.41
CA MET A 174 -18.79 15.32 -12.79
C MET A 174 -18.10 14.04 -13.29
N LEU A 175 -17.21 13.42 -12.50
CA LEU A 175 -16.62 12.14 -12.86
C LEU A 175 -17.69 11.05 -12.89
N GLN A 176 -17.82 10.41 -14.05
CA GLN A 176 -18.74 9.29 -14.25
C GLN A 176 -17.99 7.96 -14.17
N LYS A 177 -18.71 6.83 -14.14
CA LYS A 177 -18.09 5.51 -14.25
C LYS A 177 -17.24 5.44 -15.53
N GLY A 178 -15.97 5.06 -15.37
CA GLY A 178 -15.00 5.05 -16.47
C GLY A 178 -14.34 6.41 -16.75
N HIS A 179 -14.58 7.44 -15.93
CA HIS A 179 -13.79 8.67 -15.91
C HIS A 179 -12.90 8.71 -14.67
N CYS A 180 -11.73 9.36 -14.79
CA CYS A 180 -10.89 9.70 -13.66
C CYS A 180 -10.18 11.03 -13.90
N LEU A 181 -9.77 11.69 -12.81
CA LEU A 181 -8.82 12.79 -12.83
C LEU A 181 -7.43 12.22 -12.54
N VAL A 182 -6.48 12.44 -13.44
CA VAL A 182 -5.09 12.00 -13.28
C VAL A 182 -4.22 13.22 -13.03
N LEU A 183 -3.55 13.27 -11.88
CA LEU A 183 -2.59 14.29 -11.47
C LEU A 183 -1.17 13.72 -11.54
N GLY A 184 -0.26 14.36 -12.28
CA GLY A 184 1.12 13.90 -12.41
C GLY A 184 1.90 14.66 -13.47
N GLN A 185 3.07 14.13 -13.82
CA GLN A 185 3.87 14.59 -14.96
C GLN A 185 3.50 13.80 -16.22
N PHE A 186 3.48 14.46 -17.36
CA PHE A 186 3.12 13.85 -18.65
C PHE A 186 4.22 14.07 -19.67
N ASN A 187 4.43 13.07 -20.53
CA ASN A 187 5.35 13.20 -21.66
C ASN A 187 4.91 14.34 -22.59
N GLN A 188 5.89 15.13 -23.00
CA GLN A 188 5.76 16.17 -24.02
C GLN A 188 6.33 15.68 -25.36
N GLU A 189 6.05 16.41 -26.43
CA GLU A 189 6.50 16.07 -27.79
C GLU A 189 8.03 15.97 -27.90
N ASP A 190 8.75 16.72 -27.07
CA ASP A 190 10.21 16.73 -26.99
C ASP A 190 10.80 15.64 -26.08
N GLN A 191 9.98 14.67 -25.65
CA GLN A 191 10.33 13.59 -24.73
C GLN A 191 10.70 14.06 -23.30
N THR A 192 10.42 15.31 -22.95
CA THR A 192 10.56 15.80 -21.58
C THR A 192 9.27 15.57 -20.78
N LEU A 193 9.37 15.66 -19.45
CA LEU A 193 8.23 15.58 -18.55
C LEU A 193 7.70 16.98 -18.24
N SER A 194 6.38 17.14 -18.34
CA SER A 194 5.73 18.39 -17.94
C SER A 194 5.88 18.68 -16.45
N ASN A 195 5.68 19.96 -16.08
CA ASN A 195 5.32 20.28 -14.70
C ASN A 195 4.06 19.48 -14.29
N PRO A 196 3.91 19.13 -13.00
CA PRO A 196 2.73 18.45 -12.50
C PRO A 196 1.46 19.23 -12.86
N ARG A 197 0.50 18.53 -13.46
CA ARG A 197 -0.84 19.05 -13.82
C ARG A 197 -1.85 17.92 -13.71
N TYR A 198 -3.13 18.23 -13.79
CA TYR A 198 -4.15 17.20 -13.89
C TYR A 198 -4.91 17.24 -15.21
N HIS A 199 -5.46 16.10 -15.60
CA HIS A 199 -6.37 15.93 -16.73
C HIS A 199 -7.53 15.04 -16.33
N VAL A 200 -8.74 15.36 -16.81
CA VAL A 200 -9.87 14.43 -16.75
C VAL A 200 -9.79 13.50 -17.96
N VAL A 201 -9.74 12.20 -17.71
CA VAL A 201 -9.54 11.16 -18.73
C VAL A 201 -10.71 10.20 -18.73
N LYS A 202 -11.16 9.83 -19.93
CA LYS A 202 -12.08 8.71 -20.13
C LYS A 202 -11.28 7.43 -20.32
N VAL A 203 -11.42 6.50 -19.39
CA VAL A 203 -10.82 5.17 -19.44
C VAL A 203 -11.58 4.34 -20.48
N PRO A 204 -10.92 3.86 -21.54
CA PRO A 204 -11.55 3.01 -22.54
C PRO A 204 -11.98 1.68 -21.92
N ALA A 205 -13.02 1.06 -22.46
CA ALA A 205 -13.44 -0.27 -22.03
C ALA A 205 -12.31 -1.29 -22.30
N MET A 206 -12.14 -2.27 -21.42
CA MET A 206 -11.10 -3.30 -21.61
C MET A 206 -11.29 -4.08 -22.92
N SER A 207 -12.52 -4.22 -23.43
CA SER A 207 -12.83 -4.89 -24.70
C SER A 207 -12.42 -4.12 -25.96
N THR A 208 -11.93 -2.89 -25.81
CA THR A 208 -11.53 -2.01 -26.93
C THR A 208 -10.00 -1.88 -27.08
N ARG A 209 -9.22 -2.75 -26.42
CA ARG A 209 -7.75 -2.81 -26.54
C ARG A 209 -7.29 -4.05 -27.30
#